data_AF-A0A7K6TTT9-F1
#
_entry.id   AF-A0A7K6TTT9-F1
#
_cell.length_a   1.000
_cell.length_b   1.000
_cell.length_c   1.000
_cell.angle_alpha   90.00
_cell.angle_beta   90.00
_cell.angle_gamma   90.00
#
_symmetry.space_group_name_H-M   'P 1'
#
loop_
_entity.id
_entity.type
_entity.pdbx_description
1 polymer ?
#
loop_
_entity_poly.entity_id
_entity_poly.type
_entity_poly.pdbx_seq_one_letter_code
_entity_poly.pdbx_strand_id
1 'polypeptide(L)'
;WVFLHEKAYQVRDTGIESSVVTKVKGVGRYAGRVLDTADYVTPPQGTSVFVVVTKQILTENQAQGLCPEVRTGGIQGWCPAEVDTVDVPVMLEAENFTLLIKNSIRFPLFGFEKWVTLGRGDGGHVGLGHGMCRCGDMGMQVRGTWALGDTVPTVTPREQGGVLGIKIGWVCDLDHGGERCLPRYSFTRLDARAHAPALGYNFRHARYYRWQDGTERRTLTKAFGIRFDVLVYGNAGKFGIVPTLINTVAAFTSIGVGTVLCDIILLNFLKGAEHYKARKFEEVS
;
A
#
# COMPACT_ATOMS: atom_id res chain seq x y z
N TRP A 1 -9.96 12.55 -27.55
CA TRP A 1 -9.01 12.47 -26.43
C TRP A 1 -9.59 13.10 -25.16
N VAL A 2 -9.75 14.42 -25.08
CA VAL A 2 -10.18 15.16 -23.87
C VAL A 2 -11.46 14.63 -23.21
N PHE A 3 -12.54 14.45 -23.98
CA PHE A 3 -13.81 13.98 -23.42
C PHE A 3 -13.79 12.49 -23.06
N LEU A 4 -13.28 11.61 -23.93
CA LEU A 4 -13.40 10.16 -23.73
C LEU A 4 -12.27 9.54 -22.91
N HIS A 5 -11.01 9.90 -23.19
CA HIS A 5 -9.84 9.33 -22.50
C HIS A 5 -9.61 9.99 -21.15
N GLU A 6 -9.54 11.32 -21.13
CA GLU A 6 -9.34 12.09 -19.89
C GLU A 6 -10.62 12.24 -19.06
N LYS A 7 -11.79 11.88 -19.61
CA LYS A 7 -13.09 12.01 -18.94
C LYS A 7 -13.33 13.40 -18.37
N ALA A 8 -12.98 14.43 -19.14
CA ALA A 8 -13.08 15.83 -18.70
C ALA A 8 -14.53 16.31 -18.42
N TYR A 9 -15.54 15.51 -18.79
CA TYR A 9 -16.95 15.74 -18.44
C TYR A 9 -17.28 15.35 -16.98
N GLN A 10 -16.36 14.67 -16.29
CA GLN A 10 -16.56 14.22 -14.91
C GLN A 10 -15.92 15.19 -13.92
N VAL A 11 -16.58 15.41 -12.78
CA VAL A 11 -15.93 15.91 -11.58
C VAL A 11 -15.11 14.77 -10.99
N ARG A 12 -13.90 15.08 -10.52
CA ARG A 12 -13.00 14.11 -9.88
C ARG A 12 -12.86 14.41 -8.39
N ASP A 13 -13.04 13.39 -7.57
CA ASP A 13 -12.74 13.41 -6.14
C ASP A 13 -11.48 12.60 -5.88
N THR A 14 -10.43 13.25 -5.38
CA THR A 14 -9.18 12.62 -4.92
C THR A 14 -9.06 12.61 -3.40
N GLY A 15 -10.01 13.24 -2.68
CA GLY A 15 -10.07 13.31 -1.23
C GLY A 15 -10.68 12.06 -0.62
N ILE A 16 -10.15 10.89 -0.99
CA ILE A 16 -10.64 9.60 -0.49
C ILE A 16 -10.41 9.49 1.01
N GLU A 17 -11.49 9.25 1.76
CA GLU A 17 -11.43 8.84 3.15
C GLU A 17 -11.32 7.32 3.19
N SER A 18 -10.38 6.77 3.94
CA SER A 18 -10.20 5.32 4.04
C SER A 18 -10.00 4.87 5.48
N SER A 19 -10.55 3.70 5.79
CA SER A 19 -10.33 2.99 7.04
C SER A 19 -9.85 1.58 6.72
N VAL A 20 -8.82 1.13 7.44
CA VAL A 20 -8.20 -0.18 7.25
C VAL A 20 -8.13 -0.87 8.60
N VAL A 21 -8.62 -2.11 8.65
CA VAL A 21 -8.49 -3.00 9.78
C VAL A 21 -7.85 -4.30 9.32
N THR A 22 -6.78 -4.70 9.98
CA THR A 22 -6.00 -5.88 9.64
C THR A 22 -6.11 -6.93 10.74
N LYS A 23 -6.11 -8.21 10.35
CA LYS A 23 -6.03 -9.33 11.29
C LYS A 23 -5.20 -10.44 10.68
N VAL A 24 -4.17 -10.86 11.38
CA VAL A 24 -3.37 -12.04 10.99
C VAL A 24 -3.92 -13.26 11.72
N LYS A 25 -3.89 -14.42 11.08
CA LYS A 25 -4.17 -15.71 11.71
C LYS A 25 -3.14 -16.74 11.27
N GLY A 26 -2.68 -17.52 12.23
CA GLY A 26 -1.69 -18.58 12.02
C GLY A 26 -1.08 -19.00 13.34
N VAL A 27 -0.49 -20.18 13.37
CA VAL A 27 0.24 -20.73 14.52
C VAL A 27 1.54 -21.29 13.99
N GLY A 28 2.66 -20.96 14.62
CA GLY A 28 3.99 -21.44 14.25
C GLY A 28 4.71 -22.07 15.44
N ARG A 29 5.76 -22.86 15.18
CA ARG A 29 6.66 -23.34 16.23
C ARG A 29 8.00 -22.65 16.12
N TYR A 30 8.49 -22.14 17.23
CA TYR A 30 9.78 -21.44 17.28
C TYR A 30 10.47 -21.70 18.61
N ALA A 31 11.74 -22.10 18.57
CA ALA A 31 12.55 -22.37 19.77
C ALA A 31 11.87 -23.29 20.80
N GLY A 32 11.19 -24.34 20.33
CA GLY A 32 10.47 -25.30 21.18
C GLY A 32 9.14 -24.79 21.77
N ARG A 33 8.72 -23.57 21.46
CA ARG A 33 7.44 -22.98 21.88
C ARG A 33 6.48 -22.88 20.68
N VAL A 34 5.19 -22.94 20.97
CA VAL A 34 4.13 -22.62 19.99
C VAL A 34 3.86 -21.12 20.10
N LEU A 35 3.89 -20.42 18.97
CA LEU A 35 3.63 -18.97 18.89
C LEU A 35 2.32 -18.72 18.15
N ASP A 36 1.53 -17.81 18.69
CA ASP A 36 0.28 -17.35 18.09
C ASP A 36 0.34 -15.88 17.69
N THR A 37 -0.80 -15.35 17.20
CA THR A 37 -0.91 -13.98 16.72
C THR A 37 -0.49 -12.92 17.75
N ALA A 38 -0.66 -13.16 19.05
CA ALA A 38 -0.25 -12.22 20.09
C ALA A 38 1.27 -12.20 20.30
N ASP A 39 1.96 -13.27 19.92
CA ASP A 39 3.41 -13.37 20.05
C ASP A 39 4.16 -12.76 18.87
N TYR A 40 3.70 -13.04 17.64
CA TYR A 40 4.44 -12.66 16.42
C TYR A 40 3.89 -11.41 15.72
N VAL A 41 2.72 -10.87 16.08
CA VAL A 41 2.20 -9.64 15.46
C VAL A 41 2.44 -8.43 16.34
N THR A 42 3.07 -7.40 15.78
CA THR A 42 3.23 -6.12 16.49
C THR A 42 3.11 -4.92 15.56
N PRO A 43 2.43 -3.84 15.97
CA PRO A 43 1.66 -3.73 17.20
C PRO A 43 0.27 -4.40 17.04
N PRO A 44 -0.41 -4.83 18.12
CA PRO A 44 -1.56 -5.74 18.03
C PRO A 44 -2.90 -5.06 17.66
N GLN A 45 -2.94 -3.74 17.49
CA GLN A 45 -4.19 -2.98 17.29
C GLN A 45 -4.84 -3.23 15.91
N GLY A 46 -4.15 -3.89 14.98
CA GLY A 46 -4.71 -4.23 13.66
C GLY A 46 -4.93 -3.02 12.77
N THR A 47 -3.99 -2.07 12.76
CA THR A 47 -4.03 -0.88 11.91
C THR A 47 -3.53 -1.18 10.49
N SER A 48 -3.36 -0.15 9.67
CA SER A 48 -2.75 -0.25 8.33
C SER A 48 -1.27 -0.62 8.37
N VAL A 49 -0.61 -0.57 9.53
CA VAL A 49 0.81 -0.91 9.69
C VAL A 49 0.97 -1.95 10.78
N PHE A 50 1.52 -3.11 10.41
CA PHE A 50 1.79 -4.19 11.35
C PHE A 50 3.01 -4.98 10.90
N VAL A 51 3.63 -5.69 11.82
CA VAL A 51 4.82 -6.52 11.61
C VAL A 51 4.48 -7.95 11.95
N VAL A 52 4.89 -8.87 11.09
CA VAL A 52 4.93 -10.31 11.37
C VAL A 52 6.36 -10.69 11.66
N VAL A 53 6.65 -11.06 12.91
CA VAL A 53 7.96 -11.49 13.37
C VAL A 53 8.24 -12.90 12.85
N THR A 54 9.34 -13.05 12.12
CA THR A 54 9.76 -14.34 11.53
C THR A 54 11.00 -14.91 12.22
N LYS A 55 11.81 -14.06 12.87
CA LYS A 55 13.02 -14.47 13.60
C LYS A 55 13.16 -13.61 14.85
N GLN A 56 13.54 -14.22 15.97
CA GLN A 56 13.74 -13.50 17.23
C GLN A 56 14.92 -14.05 18.02
N ILE A 57 15.72 -13.14 18.57
CA ILE A 57 16.81 -13.44 19.51
C ILE A 57 16.35 -12.99 20.90
N LEU A 58 16.36 -13.92 21.85
CA LEU A 58 15.94 -13.68 23.23
C LEU A 58 17.15 -13.61 24.14
N THR A 59 17.22 -12.57 24.97
CA THR A 59 18.17 -12.46 26.09
C THR A 59 17.35 -12.41 27.38
N GLU A 60 17.16 -13.58 27.99
CA GLU A 60 16.36 -13.75 29.20
C GLU A 60 17.13 -13.28 30.46
N ASN A 61 16.38 -12.95 31.52
CA ASN A 61 16.91 -12.65 32.85
C ASN A 61 17.93 -11.51 32.91
N GLN A 62 17.81 -10.49 32.04
CA GLN A 62 18.63 -9.31 32.19
C GLN A 62 18.29 -8.59 33.50
N ALA A 63 19.30 -8.26 34.29
CA ALA A 63 19.20 -7.47 35.51
C ALA A 63 20.11 -6.25 35.40
N GLN A 64 19.84 -5.20 36.17
CA GLN A 64 20.73 -4.05 36.22
C GLN A 64 22.01 -4.43 36.97
N GLY A 65 23.16 -4.22 36.34
CA GLY A 65 24.45 -4.56 36.91
C GLY A 65 25.62 -4.09 36.06
N LEU A 66 26.83 -4.50 36.44
CA LEU A 66 28.05 -4.28 35.66
C LEU A 66 28.36 -5.55 34.88
N CYS A 67 28.48 -5.45 33.55
CA CYS A 67 28.90 -6.56 32.70
C CYS A 67 29.97 -6.11 31.71
N PRO A 68 30.93 -6.99 31.37
CA PRO A 68 31.90 -6.70 30.33
C PRO A 68 31.17 -6.61 28.98
N GLU A 69 31.32 -5.49 28.28
CA GLU A 69 31.05 -5.49 26.85
C GLU A 69 32.18 -6.28 26.18
N VAL A 70 31.87 -7.00 25.11
CA VAL A 70 32.77 -7.98 24.45
C VAL A 70 34.15 -7.40 24.09
N ARG A 71 34.34 -6.07 24.10
CA ARG A 71 35.62 -5.41 23.75
C ARG A 71 36.05 -4.19 24.61
N THR A 72 35.26 -3.73 25.57
CA THR A 72 35.49 -2.43 26.24
C THR A 72 35.09 -2.54 27.71
N GLY A 73 36.04 -2.28 28.61
CA GLY A 73 35.92 -2.53 30.05
C GLY A 73 34.59 -2.08 30.65
N GLY A 74 33.86 -3.05 31.21
CA GLY A 74 32.68 -2.94 32.08
C GLY A 74 31.67 -1.82 31.78
N ILE A 75 30.50 -2.16 31.25
CA ILE A 75 29.35 -1.25 31.14
C ILE A 75 28.39 -1.50 32.31
N GLN A 76 27.88 -0.42 32.91
CA GLN A 76 26.74 -0.49 33.82
C GLN A 76 25.44 -0.40 33.03
N GLY A 77 24.62 -1.44 33.08
CA GLY A 77 23.41 -1.54 32.28
C GLY A 77 22.64 -2.83 32.51
N TRP A 78 21.89 -3.26 31.50
CA TRP A 78 21.15 -4.52 31.54
C TRP A 78 22.06 -5.68 31.15
N CYS A 79 22.34 -6.55 32.12
CA CYS A 79 23.30 -7.64 32.02
C CYS A 79 22.59 -8.99 32.17
N PRO A 80 22.95 -10.02 31.37
CA PRO A 80 24.04 -10.03 30.39
C PRO A 80 23.73 -9.23 29.12
N ALA A 81 24.78 -8.72 28.46
CA ALA A 81 24.65 -8.02 27.18
C ALA A 81 24.12 -8.95 26.08
N GLU A 82 23.39 -8.38 25.12
CA GLU A 82 22.88 -9.10 23.95
C GLU A 82 24.04 -9.65 23.10
N VAL A 83 23.96 -10.93 22.73
CA VAL A 83 24.94 -11.57 21.83
C VAL A 83 24.33 -11.64 20.43
N ASP A 84 24.80 -10.77 19.53
CA ASP A 84 24.28 -10.65 18.16
C ASP A 84 24.95 -11.63 17.16
N THR A 85 25.84 -12.51 17.63
CA THR A 85 26.56 -13.47 16.80
C THR A 85 25.89 -14.84 16.71
N VAL A 86 24.76 -15.03 17.40
CA VAL A 86 24.04 -16.32 17.39
C VAL A 86 23.12 -16.35 16.18
N ASP A 87 23.38 -17.29 15.27
CA ASP A 87 22.44 -17.55 14.19
C ASP A 87 21.24 -18.38 14.72
N VAL A 88 20.07 -17.75 14.71
CA VAL A 88 18.81 -18.39 15.09
C VAL A 88 17.95 -18.67 13.86
N PRO A 89 17.27 -19.82 13.79
CA PRO A 89 16.48 -20.21 12.63
C PRO A 89 15.29 -19.27 12.42
N VAL A 90 14.75 -19.25 11.20
CA VAL A 90 13.50 -18.54 10.87
C VAL A 90 12.27 -19.42 11.13
N MET A 91 11.14 -18.81 11.47
CA MET A 91 9.84 -19.48 11.61
C MET A 91 9.27 -19.77 10.23
N LEU A 92 9.45 -21.00 9.72
CA LEU A 92 9.02 -21.39 8.38
C LEU A 92 7.49 -21.40 8.23
N GLU A 93 6.76 -21.67 9.30
CA GLU A 93 5.29 -21.69 9.31
C GLU A 93 4.69 -20.31 9.03
N ALA A 94 5.46 -19.23 9.20
CA ALA A 94 5.01 -17.87 8.91
C ALA A 94 4.52 -17.71 7.46
N GLU A 95 5.05 -18.49 6.52
CA GLU A 95 4.63 -18.49 5.10
C GLU A 95 3.16 -18.85 4.91
N ASN A 96 2.62 -19.70 5.79
CA ASN A 96 1.24 -20.18 5.74
C ASN A 96 0.28 -19.30 6.56
N PHE A 97 0.76 -18.20 7.15
CA PHE A 97 -0.11 -17.28 7.86
C PHE A 97 -1.05 -16.59 6.89
N THR A 98 -2.28 -16.38 7.36
CA THR A 98 -3.34 -15.75 6.58
C THR A 98 -3.53 -14.32 7.04
N LEU A 99 -3.54 -13.39 6.08
CA LEU A 99 -3.81 -11.99 6.31
C LEU A 99 -5.25 -11.64 5.89
N LEU A 100 -6.02 -11.12 6.84
CA LEU A 100 -7.34 -10.55 6.63
C LEU A 100 -7.21 -9.02 6.58
N ILE A 101 -7.65 -8.41 5.48
CA ILE A 101 -7.70 -6.96 5.34
C ILE A 101 -9.15 -6.55 5.10
N LYS A 102 -9.70 -5.75 6.01
CA LYS A 102 -10.96 -5.04 5.83
C LYS A 102 -10.64 -3.61 5.46
N ASN A 103 -11.16 -3.17 4.32
CA ASN A 103 -10.99 -1.79 3.88
C ASN A 103 -12.36 -1.19 3.57
N SER A 104 -12.61 -0.02 4.14
CA SER A 104 -13.77 0.82 3.86
C SER A 104 -13.28 2.13 3.27
N ILE A 105 -13.94 2.58 2.20
CA ILE A 105 -13.62 3.83 1.52
C ILE A 105 -14.87 4.71 1.40
N ARG A 106 -14.63 6.01 1.41
CA ARG A 106 -15.65 7.03 1.19
C ARG A 106 -15.10 8.13 0.28
N PHE A 107 -15.88 8.50 -0.72
CA PHE A 107 -15.65 9.69 -1.54
C PHE A 107 -16.66 10.76 -1.11
N PRO A 108 -16.27 11.69 -0.22
CA PRO A 108 -17.19 12.63 0.40
C PRO A 108 -17.86 13.56 -0.60
N LEU A 109 -17.19 13.92 -1.71
CA LEU A 109 -17.75 14.80 -2.74
C LEU A 109 -18.99 14.22 -3.40
N PHE A 110 -19.09 12.88 -3.48
CA PHE A 110 -20.20 12.18 -4.11
C PHE A 110 -21.10 11.44 -3.11
N GLY A 111 -20.77 11.47 -1.82
CA GLY A 111 -21.45 10.67 -0.79
C GLY A 111 -21.41 9.17 -1.08
N PHE A 112 -20.36 8.70 -1.77
CA PHE A 112 -20.23 7.30 -2.15
C PHE A 112 -19.39 6.55 -1.12
N GLU A 113 -19.91 5.45 -0.61
CA GLU A 113 -19.22 4.58 0.34
C GLU A 113 -19.20 3.14 -0.20
N LYS A 114 -18.06 2.47 -0.01
CA LYS A 114 -17.92 1.05 -0.33
C LYS A 114 -16.97 0.38 0.64
N TRP A 115 -17.27 -0.85 1.02
CA TRP A 115 -16.40 -1.65 1.87
C TRP A 115 -16.16 -3.01 1.25
N VAL A 116 -14.99 -3.58 1.53
CA VAL A 116 -14.63 -4.94 1.13
C VAL A 116 -14.10 -5.68 2.35
N THR A 117 -14.74 -6.81 2.64
CA THR A 117 -14.26 -7.79 3.60
C THR A 117 -13.68 -8.99 2.86
N LEU A 118 -12.37 -9.14 2.90
CA LEU A 118 -11.69 -10.33 2.40
C LEU A 118 -11.72 -11.40 3.50
N GLY A 119 -12.26 -12.59 3.25
CA GLY A 119 -12.19 -13.75 4.15
C GLY A 119 -12.29 -15.09 3.40
N ARG A 120 -11.64 -16.15 3.91
CA ARG A 120 -11.74 -17.53 3.38
C ARG A 120 -13.13 -18.10 3.70
N GLY A 121 -13.92 -18.35 2.66
CA GLY A 121 -15.16 -19.11 2.76
C GLY A 121 -14.86 -20.61 2.67
N ASP A 122 -14.94 -21.31 3.79
CA ASP A 122 -15.15 -22.76 3.80
C ASP A 122 -16.62 -23.01 4.16
N GLY A 123 -17.35 -23.62 3.23
CA GLY A 123 -18.64 -24.30 3.47
C GLY A 123 -19.86 -23.46 3.88
N GLY A 124 -20.70 -23.14 2.90
CA GLY A 124 -22.17 -23.03 3.07
C GLY A 124 -22.70 -21.78 3.79
N HIS A 125 -23.31 -20.87 3.01
CA HIS A 125 -24.22 -19.82 3.48
C HIS A 125 -23.64 -18.80 4.48
N VAL A 126 -22.94 -17.79 3.94
CA VAL A 126 -22.97 -16.44 4.51
C VAL A 126 -23.51 -15.51 3.42
N GLY A 127 -24.64 -14.86 3.74
CA GLY A 127 -25.51 -14.14 2.82
C GLY A 127 -24.81 -13.15 1.91
N LEU A 128 -25.10 -13.29 0.62
CA LEU A 128 -24.80 -12.37 -0.46
C LEU A 128 -25.48 -11.02 -0.20
N GLY A 129 -24.68 -10.00 0.10
CA GLY A 129 -25.02 -8.60 -0.04
C GLY A 129 -23.97 -7.91 -0.91
N HIS A 130 -24.19 -7.95 -2.23
CA HIS A 130 -23.53 -7.18 -3.29
C HIS A 130 -22.03 -7.46 -3.58
N GLY A 131 -21.77 -7.97 -4.79
CA GLY A 131 -20.47 -7.78 -5.46
C GLY A 131 -19.54 -8.99 -5.57
N MET A 132 -20.02 -10.21 -5.86
CA MET A 132 -19.13 -11.29 -6.33
C MET A 132 -18.79 -11.06 -7.82
N CYS A 133 -17.77 -10.25 -8.11
CA CYS A 133 -17.23 -10.15 -9.47
C CYS A 133 -16.23 -11.29 -9.74
N ARG A 134 -16.61 -12.23 -10.61
CA ARG A 134 -15.68 -13.14 -11.28
C ARG A 134 -14.97 -12.36 -12.39
N CYS A 135 -13.68 -12.08 -12.24
CA CYS A 135 -12.81 -11.67 -13.35
C CYS A 135 -11.97 -12.86 -13.80
N GLY A 136 -12.21 -13.32 -15.02
CA GLY A 136 -11.28 -14.16 -15.77
C GLY A 136 -10.11 -13.33 -16.32
N ASP A 137 -9.02 -14.03 -16.57
CA ASP A 137 -7.89 -13.64 -17.41
C ASP A 137 -6.94 -12.54 -16.90
N MET A 138 -6.38 -12.79 -15.71
CA MET A 138 -4.95 -12.59 -15.36
C MET A 138 -4.76 -12.95 -13.89
N GLY A 139 -4.52 -14.24 -13.62
CA GLY A 139 -3.66 -14.74 -12.53
C GLY A 139 -3.81 -14.22 -11.09
N MET A 140 -4.86 -13.52 -10.70
CA MET A 140 -5.11 -13.14 -9.30
C MET A 140 -6.58 -13.38 -8.97
N GLN A 141 -6.85 -14.62 -8.57
CA GLN A 141 -8.07 -14.97 -7.88
C GLN A 141 -8.13 -14.11 -6.61
N VAL A 142 -9.17 -13.28 -6.46
CA VAL A 142 -9.45 -12.57 -5.19
C VAL A 142 -9.90 -13.62 -4.18
N ARG A 143 -8.93 -14.39 -3.68
CA ARG A 143 -9.07 -15.28 -2.53
C ARG A 143 -8.89 -14.40 -1.31
N GLY A 144 -9.92 -14.36 -0.47
CA GLY A 144 -10.01 -13.50 0.73
C GLY A 144 -9.03 -13.81 1.86
N THR A 145 -7.94 -14.52 1.57
CA THR A 145 -6.80 -14.79 2.45
C THR A 145 -5.58 -14.97 1.57
N TRP A 146 -4.57 -14.11 1.73
CA TRP A 146 -3.26 -14.30 1.13
C TRP A 146 -2.41 -15.10 2.10
N ALA A 147 -1.75 -16.16 1.62
CA ALA A 147 -0.64 -16.75 2.35
C ALA A 147 0.51 -15.72 2.34
N LEU A 148 1.24 -15.61 3.44
CA LEU A 148 2.39 -14.69 3.52
C LEU A 148 3.36 -14.97 2.37
N GLY A 149 3.57 -16.24 2.01
CA GLY A 149 4.40 -16.67 0.88
C GLY A 149 3.96 -16.16 -0.49
N ASP A 150 2.67 -15.91 -0.72
CA ASP A 150 2.15 -15.38 -2.00
C ASP A 150 2.36 -13.85 -2.12
N THR A 151 2.41 -13.15 -0.99
CA THR A 151 2.57 -11.69 -0.94
C THR A 151 4.03 -11.24 -1.02
N VAL A 152 4.94 -12.13 -0.63
CA VAL A 152 6.36 -11.86 -0.55
C VAL A 152 6.98 -12.16 -1.93
N PRO A 153 7.56 -11.16 -2.63
CA PRO A 153 8.29 -11.42 -3.86
C PRO A 153 9.43 -12.39 -3.56
N THR A 154 9.72 -13.31 -4.48
CA THR A 154 10.78 -14.36 -4.39
C THR A 154 12.19 -13.85 -4.06
N VAL A 155 12.38 -12.53 -3.95
CA VAL A 155 13.63 -11.79 -3.83
C VAL A 155 13.90 -11.27 -2.40
N THR A 156 13.04 -11.51 -1.41
CA THR A 156 13.31 -11.06 -0.03
C THR A 156 14.20 -12.07 0.74
N PRO A 157 15.37 -11.65 1.26
CA PRO A 157 16.12 -12.46 2.20
C PRO A 157 15.31 -12.67 3.49
N ARG A 158 14.85 -13.91 3.72
CA ARG A 158 13.99 -14.32 4.84
C ARG A 158 14.58 -14.02 6.23
N GLU A 159 15.91 -13.97 6.31
CA GLU A 159 16.66 -13.89 7.56
C GLU A 159 16.78 -12.47 8.13
N GLN A 160 16.71 -11.45 7.27
CA GLN A 160 16.98 -10.06 7.66
C GLN A 160 15.69 -9.24 7.84
N GLY A 161 14.54 -9.78 7.45
CA GLY A 161 13.27 -9.06 7.43
C GLY A 161 13.18 -8.06 6.26
N GLY A 162 12.11 -7.26 6.24
CA GLY A 162 11.91 -6.24 5.19
C GLY A 162 10.61 -5.47 5.34
N VAL A 163 10.34 -4.57 4.41
CA VAL A 163 9.12 -3.76 4.40
C VAL A 163 8.35 -4.00 3.10
N LEU A 164 7.12 -4.49 3.21
CA LEU A 164 6.22 -4.75 2.10
C LEU A 164 5.06 -3.74 2.10
N GLY A 165 4.84 -3.10 0.97
CA GLY A 165 3.68 -2.25 0.72
C GLY A 165 2.57 -3.05 0.04
N ILE A 166 1.38 -3.10 0.65
CA ILE A 166 0.15 -3.60 0.04
C ILE A 166 -0.65 -2.40 -0.42
N LYS A 167 -0.66 -2.12 -1.72
CA LYS A 167 -1.42 -0.98 -2.25
C LYS A 167 -2.81 -1.42 -2.70
N ILE A 168 -3.83 -0.70 -2.25
CA ILE A 168 -5.25 -0.90 -2.59
C ILE A 168 -5.71 0.34 -3.35
N GLY A 169 -5.86 0.20 -4.67
CA GLY A 169 -6.27 1.26 -5.58
C GLY A 169 -7.76 1.25 -5.88
N TRP A 170 -8.44 2.36 -5.63
CA TRP A 170 -9.86 2.60 -5.90
C TRP A 170 -10.03 3.65 -7.00
N VAL A 171 -9.83 3.23 -8.25
CA VAL A 171 -10.04 4.09 -9.43
C VAL A 171 -11.43 3.78 -9.97
N CYS A 172 -12.40 4.63 -9.65
CA CYS A 172 -13.80 4.33 -9.88
C CYS A 172 -14.47 5.35 -10.79
N ASP A 173 -15.27 4.83 -11.72
CA ASP A 173 -16.16 5.62 -12.54
C ASP A 173 -17.59 5.37 -12.07
N LEU A 174 -18.16 6.36 -11.38
CA LEU A 174 -19.47 6.27 -10.76
C LEU A 174 -20.62 6.39 -11.76
N ASP A 175 -20.34 6.72 -13.02
CA ASP A 175 -21.37 6.80 -14.08
C ASP A 175 -21.84 5.39 -14.51
N HIS A 176 -20.99 4.38 -14.35
CA HIS A 176 -21.29 2.98 -14.71
C HIS A 176 -21.84 2.14 -13.55
N GLY A 177 -22.23 2.80 -12.45
CA GLY A 177 -22.79 2.19 -11.25
C GLY A 177 -21.76 1.73 -10.22
N GLY A 178 -22.13 1.80 -8.94
CA GLY A 178 -21.24 1.52 -7.80
C GLY A 178 -20.69 0.09 -7.73
N GLU A 179 -21.36 -0.87 -8.37
CA GLU A 179 -20.93 -2.28 -8.37
C GLU A 179 -19.57 -2.49 -9.07
N ARG A 180 -19.31 -1.77 -10.16
CA ARG A 180 -18.07 -1.90 -10.95
C ARG A 180 -16.85 -1.25 -10.31
N CYS A 181 -17.04 -0.46 -9.27
CA CYS A 181 -15.96 0.11 -8.47
C CYS A 181 -15.31 -0.99 -7.63
N LEU A 182 -14.24 -1.62 -8.14
CA LEU A 182 -13.55 -2.73 -7.48
C LEU A 182 -12.13 -2.32 -7.09
N PRO A 183 -11.62 -2.79 -5.94
CA PRO A 183 -10.25 -2.51 -5.53
C PRO A 183 -9.26 -3.23 -6.43
N ARG A 184 -8.14 -2.57 -6.72
CA ARG A 184 -6.97 -3.17 -7.37
C ARG A 184 -5.85 -3.34 -6.35
N TYR A 185 -5.41 -4.57 -6.16
CA TYR A 185 -4.31 -4.90 -5.24
C TYR A 185 -2.98 -4.93 -5.98
N SER A 186 -1.95 -4.37 -5.37
CA SER A 186 -0.56 -4.50 -5.84
C SER A 186 0.39 -4.61 -4.65
N PHE A 187 1.46 -5.38 -4.83
CA PHE A 187 2.44 -5.66 -3.79
C PHE A 187 3.79 -5.13 -4.23
N THR A 188 4.50 -4.44 -3.34
CA THR A 188 5.84 -3.92 -3.63
C THR A 188 6.71 -4.00 -2.40
N ARG A 189 8.00 -4.24 -2.61
CA ARG A 189 9.00 -4.06 -1.55
C ARG A 189 9.30 -2.57 -1.42
N LEU A 190 9.22 -2.02 -0.21
CA LEU A 190 9.44 -0.59 0.08
C LEU A 190 10.87 -0.30 0.55
N ASP A 191 11.57 -1.30 1.08
CA ASP A 191 12.96 -1.21 1.55
C ASP A 191 14.01 -1.47 0.45
N ALA A 192 13.59 -1.58 -0.81
CA ALA A 192 14.47 -1.77 -1.96
C ALA A 192 15.23 -0.47 -2.32
N ARG A 193 16.21 -0.08 -1.51
CA ARG A 193 17.18 0.97 -1.85
C ARG A 193 18.55 0.34 -2.08
N ALA A 194 19.14 0.59 -3.24
CA ALA A 194 20.42 0.04 -3.68
C ALA A 194 21.62 0.37 -2.75
N HIS A 195 21.48 1.35 -1.85
CA HIS A 195 22.56 1.83 -0.98
C HIS A 195 22.12 2.11 0.47
N ALA A 196 21.16 1.34 1.01
CA ALA A 196 20.80 1.48 2.42
C ALA A 196 21.89 0.87 3.33
N PRO A 197 22.39 1.60 4.35
CA PRO A 197 23.45 1.12 5.25
C PRO A 197 23.00 -0.03 6.17
N ALA A 198 21.70 -0.31 6.27
CA ALA A 198 21.15 -1.45 6.99
C ALA A 198 20.25 -2.25 6.03
N LEU A 199 20.62 -3.51 5.79
CA LEU A 199 19.79 -4.47 5.06
C LEU A 199 18.78 -5.11 6.03
N GLY A 200 17.49 -5.03 5.68
CA GLY A 200 16.41 -5.67 6.41
C GLY A 200 15.63 -4.79 7.39
N TYR A 201 14.76 -5.41 8.19
CA TYR A 201 13.91 -4.74 9.18
C TYR A 201 13.95 -5.51 10.50
N ASN A 202 14.46 -4.84 11.54
CA ASN A 202 14.52 -5.36 12.90
C ASN A 202 14.23 -4.27 13.92
N PHE A 203 13.78 -4.68 15.11
CA PHE A 203 13.53 -3.80 16.24
C PHE A 203 13.75 -4.57 17.55
N ARG A 204 13.92 -3.84 18.65
CA ARG A 204 14.10 -4.41 19.99
C ARG A 204 12.96 -3.98 20.90
N HIS A 205 12.46 -4.91 21.69
CA HIS A 205 11.53 -4.61 22.80
C HIS A 205 11.92 -5.42 24.03
N ALA A 206 11.47 -5.01 25.21
CA ALA A 206 11.72 -5.74 26.44
C ALA A 206 10.43 -6.01 27.21
N ARG A 207 10.34 -7.21 27.79
CA ARG A 207 9.30 -7.59 28.74
C ARG A 207 9.88 -7.53 30.15
N TYR A 208 9.36 -6.62 30.96
CA TYR A 208 9.80 -6.41 32.35
C TYR A 208 9.01 -7.29 33.31
N TYR A 209 9.68 -7.84 34.30
CA TYR A 209 9.08 -8.65 35.36
C TYR A 209 9.89 -8.55 36.66
N ARG A 210 9.27 -8.87 37.79
CA ARG A 210 9.95 -8.93 39.10
C ARG A 210 10.26 -10.38 39.44
N TRP A 211 11.48 -10.62 39.92
CA TRP A 211 11.89 -11.93 40.40
C TRP A 211 11.41 -12.16 41.84
N GLN A 212 11.49 -13.40 42.32
CA GLN A 212 11.09 -13.76 43.70
C GLN A 212 11.84 -12.95 44.77
N ASP A 213 13.08 -12.53 44.47
CA ASP A 213 13.93 -11.73 45.35
C ASP A 213 13.59 -10.22 45.35
N GLY A 214 12.53 -9.80 44.64
CA GLY A 214 12.14 -8.39 44.49
C GLY A 214 12.93 -7.63 43.41
N THR A 215 14.00 -8.21 42.88
CA THR A 215 14.84 -7.60 41.82
C THR A 215 14.08 -7.47 40.50
N GLU A 216 14.20 -6.30 39.86
CA GLU A 216 13.64 -6.06 38.53
C GLU A 216 14.50 -6.71 37.46
N ARG A 217 13.86 -7.55 36.63
CA ARG A 217 14.48 -8.22 35.50
C ARG A 217 13.71 -7.93 34.23
N ARG A 218 14.35 -8.14 33.08
CA ARG A 218 13.68 -8.09 31.78
C ARG A 218 14.17 -9.19 30.85
N THR A 219 13.30 -9.59 29.94
CA THR A 219 13.67 -10.36 28.77
C THR A 219 13.73 -9.40 27.60
N LEU A 220 14.92 -9.21 27.04
CA LEU A 220 15.11 -8.44 25.82
C LEU A 220 14.84 -9.36 24.62
N THR A 221 14.08 -8.86 23.67
CA THR A 221 13.80 -9.54 22.40
C THR A 221 14.25 -8.62 21.27
N LYS A 222 15.16 -9.13 20.44
CA LYS A 222 15.45 -8.54 19.14
C LYS A 222 14.65 -9.31 18.09
N ALA A 223 13.68 -8.65 17.49
CA ALA A 223 12.77 -9.22 16.53
C ALA A 223 13.13 -8.76 15.12
N PHE A 224 13.18 -9.71 14.20
CA PHE A 224 13.30 -9.53 12.76
C PHE A 224 12.00 -9.99 12.12
N GLY A 225 11.49 -9.22 11.19
CA GLY A 225 10.19 -9.52 10.62
C GLY A 225 9.90 -8.74 9.36
N ILE A 226 8.72 -9.02 8.81
CA ILE A 226 8.20 -8.33 7.65
C ILE A 226 7.18 -7.31 8.13
N ARG A 227 7.46 -6.03 7.88
CA ARG A 227 6.53 -4.94 8.12
C ARG A 227 5.63 -4.78 6.91
N PHE A 228 4.32 -4.79 7.13
CA PHE A 228 3.30 -4.56 6.12
C PHE A 228 2.73 -3.15 6.27
N ASP A 229 2.77 -2.39 5.19
CA ASP A 229 2.16 -1.07 5.10
C ASP A 229 1.01 -1.14 4.08
N VAL A 230 -0.23 -1.09 4.56
CA VAL A 230 -1.43 -1.06 3.72
C VAL A 230 -1.70 0.37 3.26
N LEU A 231 -1.49 0.61 1.97
CA LEU A 231 -1.56 1.91 1.31
C LEU A 231 -2.83 2.00 0.47
N VAL A 232 -3.82 2.76 0.93
CA VAL A 232 -5.06 2.97 0.18
C VAL A 232 -4.96 4.26 -0.61
N TYR A 233 -5.29 4.19 -1.89
CA TYR A 233 -5.37 5.36 -2.76
C TYR A 233 -6.56 5.20 -3.71
N GLY A 234 -7.06 6.31 -4.24
CA GLY A 234 -8.16 6.24 -5.17
C GLY A 234 -8.60 7.59 -5.67
N ASN A 235 -9.36 7.55 -6.76
CA ASN A 235 -10.06 8.68 -7.32
C ASN A 235 -11.40 8.21 -7.86
N ALA A 236 -12.44 9.00 -7.61
CA ALA A 236 -13.76 8.77 -8.17
C ALA A 236 -14.06 9.83 -9.22
N GLY A 237 -14.61 9.42 -10.36
CA GLY A 237 -15.18 10.30 -11.37
C GLY A 237 -16.70 10.14 -11.40
N LYS A 238 -17.44 11.25 -11.48
CA LYS A 238 -18.87 11.26 -11.73
C LYS A 238 -19.23 12.41 -12.68
N PHE A 239 -20.17 12.19 -13.57
CA PHE A 239 -20.67 13.19 -14.51
C PHE A 239 -21.04 14.49 -13.78
N GLY A 240 -20.54 15.62 -14.31
CA GLY A 240 -20.89 16.95 -13.86
C GLY A 240 -21.16 17.89 -15.02
N ILE A 241 -22.26 18.64 -14.95
CA ILE A 241 -22.63 19.57 -16.02
C ILE A 241 -21.65 20.74 -16.15
N VAL A 242 -21.13 21.23 -15.03
CA VAL A 242 -20.17 22.36 -14.99
C VAL A 242 -18.87 22.06 -15.76
N PRO A 243 -18.10 20.99 -15.46
CA PRO A 243 -16.89 20.68 -16.22
C PRO A 243 -17.19 20.30 -17.67
N THR A 244 -18.35 19.71 -17.95
CA THR A 244 -18.77 19.43 -19.33
C THR A 244 -18.91 20.72 -20.14
N LEU A 245 -19.66 21.71 -19.63
CA LEU A 245 -19.86 22.99 -20.32
C LEU A 245 -18.54 23.75 -20.51
N ILE A 246 -17.70 23.83 -19.47
CA ILE A 246 -16.40 24.52 -19.55
C ILE A 246 -15.52 23.87 -20.65
N ASN A 247 -15.44 22.55 -20.68
CA ASN A 247 -14.61 21.85 -21.67
C ASN A 247 -15.21 21.91 -23.09
N THR A 248 -16.53 22.01 -23.24
CA THR A 248 -17.18 22.21 -24.54
C THR A 248 -16.88 23.62 -25.06
N VAL A 249 -16.95 24.64 -24.21
CA VAL A 249 -16.56 26.02 -24.57
C VAL A 249 -15.09 26.07 -24.96
N ALA A 250 -14.21 25.44 -24.16
CA ALA A 250 -12.79 25.35 -24.49
C ALA A 250 -12.57 24.69 -25.87
N ALA A 251 -13.25 23.57 -26.14
CA ALA A 251 -13.16 22.90 -27.43
C ALA A 251 -13.58 23.80 -28.60
N PHE A 252 -14.68 24.55 -28.48
CA PHE A 252 -15.11 25.49 -29.52
C PHE A 252 -14.13 26.64 -29.72
N THR A 253 -13.61 27.23 -28.65
CA THR A 253 -12.60 28.30 -28.75
C THR A 253 -11.30 27.80 -29.38
N SER A 254 -10.89 26.56 -29.13
CA SER A 254 -9.68 25.97 -29.71
C SER A 254 -9.77 25.72 -31.22
N ILE A 255 -10.96 25.60 -31.81
CA ILE A 255 -11.12 25.44 -33.27
C ILE A 255 -10.55 26.67 -34.02
N GLY A 256 -10.61 27.86 -33.40
CA GLY A 256 -10.06 29.09 -33.96
C GLY A 256 -8.55 29.05 -34.21
N VAL A 257 -7.79 28.20 -33.51
CA VAL A 257 -6.33 28.07 -33.73
C VAL A 257 -6.03 27.58 -35.15
N GLY A 258 -6.94 26.80 -35.76
CA GLY A 258 -6.79 26.33 -37.13
C GLY A 258 -6.78 27.45 -38.17
N THR A 259 -7.49 28.56 -37.94
CA THR A 259 -7.57 29.65 -38.92
C THR A 259 -6.24 30.37 -39.08
N VAL A 260 -5.45 30.50 -38.01
CA VAL A 260 -4.10 31.08 -38.07
C VAL A 260 -3.19 30.24 -38.97
N LEU A 261 -3.22 28.92 -38.82
CA LEU A 261 -2.43 28.03 -39.68
C LEU A 261 -2.93 28.07 -41.13
N CYS A 262 -4.25 28.05 -41.34
CA CYS A 262 -4.85 28.17 -42.66
C CYS A 262 -4.47 29.50 -43.33
N ASP A 263 -4.45 30.60 -42.59
CA ASP A 263 -4.02 31.90 -43.08
C ASP A 263 -2.55 31.90 -43.51
N ILE A 264 -1.65 31.30 -42.72
CA ILE A 264 -0.24 31.19 -43.08
C ILE A 264 -0.08 30.40 -44.39
N ILE A 265 -0.77 29.27 -44.52
CA ILE A 265 -0.73 28.41 -45.71
C ILE A 265 -1.29 29.15 -46.92
N LEU A 266 -2.47 29.75 -46.78
CA LEU A 266 -3.22 30.40 -47.85
C LEU A 266 -2.51 31.66 -48.37
N LEU A 267 -1.91 32.45 -47.49
CA LEU A 267 -1.27 33.71 -47.85
C LEU A 267 0.20 33.56 -48.28
N ASN A 268 0.89 32.44 -47.98
CA ASN A 268 2.32 32.31 -48.30
C ASN A 268 2.67 31.13 -49.22
N PHE A 269 1.91 30.03 -49.19
CA PHE A 269 2.30 28.79 -49.87
C PHE A 269 1.42 28.42 -51.07
N LEU A 270 0.29 29.09 -51.29
CA LEU A 270 -0.55 28.87 -52.47
C LEU A 270 -0.11 29.74 -53.66
N LYS A 271 -0.14 29.18 -54.87
CA LYS A 271 0.25 29.88 -56.12
C LYS A 271 -0.56 31.15 -56.40
N GLY A 272 -1.75 31.30 -55.81
CA GLY A 272 -2.60 32.49 -55.89
C GLY A 272 -2.52 33.43 -54.68
N ALA A 273 -1.48 33.31 -53.85
CA ALA A 273 -1.32 34.04 -52.59
C ALA A 273 -1.56 35.56 -52.71
N GLU A 274 -1.02 36.21 -53.74
CA GLU A 274 -1.17 37.65 -53.96
C GLU A 274 -2.64 38.07 -54.18
N HIS A 275 -3.45 37.23 -54.86
CA HIS A 275 -4.88 37.49 -55.02
C HIS A 275 -5.62 37.43 -53.68
N TYR A 276 -5.23 36.50 -52.80
CA TYR A 276 -5.83 36.36 -51.47
C TYR A 276 -5.40 37.49 -50.52
N LYS A 277 -4.14 37.93 -50.56
CA LYS A 277 -3.66 39.08 -49.80
C LYS A 277 -4.41 40.36 -50.18
N ALA A 278 -4.57 40.61 -51.48
CA ALA A 278 -5.28 41.79 -51.99
C ALA A 278 -6.77 41.84 -51.59
N ARG A 279 -7.41 40.70 -51.36
CA ARG A 279 -8.80 40.66 -50.85
C ARG A 279 -8.92 40.71 -49.34
N LYS A 280 -7.86 40.34 -48.61
CA LYS A 280 -7.87 40.24 -47.15
C LYS A 280 -7.42 41.53 -46.47
N PHE A 281 -6.43 42.20 -47.03
CA PHE A 281 -5.85 43.42 -46.47
C PHE A 281 -6.31 44.63 -47.29
N GLU A 282 -6.85 45.63 -46.61
CA GLU A 282 -7.14 46.95 -47.18
C GLU A 282 -6.13 47.92 -46.59
N GLU A 283 -5.24 48.44 -47.43
CA GLU A 283 -4.20 49.39 -47.01
C GLU A 283 -4.81 50.79 -46.88
N VAL A 284 -4.67 51.42 -45.71
CA VAL A 284 -5.11 52.81 -45.48
C VAL A 284 -3.86 53.70 -45.50
N SER A 285 -3.87 54.69 -46.39
CA SER A 285 -2.81 55.70 -46.58
C SER A 285 -2.95 56.89 -45.64
#